data_AF-A0A925MFA2-F1
#
_entry.id   AF-A0A925MFA2-F1
#
_cell.length_a   1.000
_cell.length_b   1.000
_cell.length_c   1.000
_cell.angle_alpha   90.00
_cell.angle_beta   90.00
_cell.angle_gamma   90.00
#
_symmetry.space_group_name_H-M   'P 1'
#
loop_
_entity.id
_entity.type
_entity.pdbx_description
1 polymer ?
#
loop_
_entity_poly.entity_id
_entity_poly.type
_entity_poly.pdbx_seq_one_letter_code
_entity_poly.pdbx_strand_id
1 'polypeptide(L)'
;MALCEVATDILSYEPVGDPPKGNYQDAAFQERQRAFELAQGANKTKRFLYRAVRNFLITNGRLEAGDLDDAAAPDPESYNKPQPFALQINKQTNAKLADDAANDARKKKARLFSVFGLLLAESRSDPTLGKALRDLSPGAGDEVDPGHPVAAQFRRHLTTALAEFDERAPMYERVYTELRERTTSGDPSKGDAISRFEARRVAELARALIAERTNENDALFEARFTRALATSLSGATEGRASVIDIDLPDLDAGTEADIIADNVRALSLVYFSAMLEELKFFAVMDKVVDQFMSGALPIKRGSAGDPLYQYHRNAQNRINEYERRGLYARSFGVAQGSVDESYPNREFNDMWIRFLSSVSALGRETGITERRTVTSEQVFKSARDLAVNLSLHGFGLAHFAAIELQDMINSVKKTLSAPDILSAYGTRDVWQLVERVSNMYLGGAVNGVRQRTMATSGANIIQWLADKSPNLVGTYRSLQVDTLVISHVERWLAVTGTPDSAVERYQEPVAVQTQRTIPDFALPGGAASDAVRDAMAKIPGINLNGSQN
;
A
#
# COMPACT_ATOMS: atom_id res chain seq x y z
N MET A 1 -33.25 0.79 34.95
CA MET A 1 -33.15 1.92 34.00
C MET A 1 -32.20 1.50 32.89
N ALA A 2 -32.37 1.99 31.66
CA ALA A 2 -31.53 1.53 30.54
C ALA A 2 -30.16 2.19 30.59
N LEU A 3 -29.13 1.40 30.31
CA LEU A 3 -27.75 1.82 30.27
C LEU A 3 -27.47 2.58 28.95
N CYS A 4 -26.70 3.66 29.01
CA CYS A 4 -26.25 4.37 27.81
C CYS A 4 -24.98 3.70 27.27
N GLU A 5 -25.00 3.24 26.02
CA GLU A 5 -23.85 2.62 25.38
C GLU A 5 -23.27 3.55 24.32
N VAL A 6 -21.95 3.76 24.37
CA VAL A 6 -21.24 4.67 23.47
C VAL A 6 -20.16 3.88 22.72
N ALA A 7 -20.34 3.73 21.41
CA ALA A 7 -19.34 3.13 20.52
C ALA A 7 -18.47 4.22 19.90
N THR A 8 -17.18 4.21 20.22
CA THR A 8 -16.25 5.31 19.90
C THR A 8 -15.66 5.25 18.49
N ASP A 9 -15.88 4.17 17.73
CA ASP A 9 -15.24 3.91 16.43
C ASP A 9 -16.20 3.83 15.23
N ILE A 10 -17.52 3.89 15.45
CA ILE A 10 -18.53 3.83 14.36
C ILE A 10 -18.89 5.23 13.81
N LEU A 11 -19.17 6.19 14.70
CA LEU A 11 -19.57 7.57 14.35
C LEU A 11 -18.67 8.61 15.03
N SER A 12 -17.35 8.41 14.97
CA SER A 12 -16.35 9.33 15.56
C SER A 12 -16.16 10.60 14.74
N TYR A 13 -17.13 11.52 14.73
CA TYR A 13 -16.95 12.76 13.97
C TYR A 13 -15.95 13.68 14.66
N GLU A 14 -14.97 14.13 13.88
CA GLU A 14 -13.99 15.13 14.31
C GLU A 14 -14.52 16.54 14.01
N PRO A 15 -14.20 17.55 14.84
CA PRO A 15 -14.55 18.93 14.54
C PRO A 15 -13.91 19.37 13.22
N VAL A 16 -14.72 19.73 12.24
CA VAL A 16 -14.26 20.17 10.91
C VAL A 16 -13.67 21.58 10.98
N GLY A 17 -14.19 22.42 11.88
CA GLY A 17 -13.82 23.82 12.01
C GLY A 17 -14.56 24.72 11.03
N ASP A 18 -14.21 26.00 11.02
CA ASP A 18 -14.72 26.93 10.02
C ASP A 18 -13.92 26.81 8.71
N PRO A 19 -14.57 26.97 7.54
CA PRO A 19 -13.86 26.97 6.26
C PRO A 19 -12.79 28.08 6.28
N PRO A 20 -11.54 27.77 5.86
CA PRO A 20 -10.47 28.74 5.92
C PRO A 20 -10.81 29.95 5.03
N LYS A 21 -10.49 31.15 5.54
CA LYS A 21 -10.66 32.42 4.82
C LYS A 21 -9.27 32.91 4.39
N GLY A 22 -9.09 33.28 3.13
CA GLY A 22 -7.79 33.73 2.61
C GLY A 22 -7.69 33.72 1.09
N ASN A 23 -6.48 34.00 0.59
CA ASN A 23 -6.18 34.01 -0.84
C ASN A 23 -5.87 32.57 -1.31
N TYR A 24 -6.54 32.11 -2.37
CA TYR A 24 -6.35 30.79 -2.99
C TYR A 24 -4.93 30.52 -3.50
N GLN A 25 -4.12 31.56 -3.70
CA GLN A 25 -2.72 31.45 -4.16
C GLN A 25 -1.72 31.24 -3.01
N ASP A 26 -2.14 31.38 -1.75
CA ASP A 26 -1.27 31.18 -0.58
C ASP A 26 -1.17 29.67 -0.26
N ALA A 27 0.06 29.15 -0.17
CA ALA A 27 0.32 27.76 0.17
C ALA A 27 -0.27 27.39 1.55
N ALA A 28 -0.21 28.30 2.52
CA ALA A 28 -0.79 28.07 3.85
C ALA A 28 -2.33 28.06 3.83
N PHE A 29 -2.97 28.71 2.85
CA PHE A 29 -4.41 28.60 2.64
C PHE A 29 -4.77 27.25 2.00
N GLN A 30 -4.01 26.82 0.99
CA GLN A 30 -4.23 25.53 0.32
C GLN A 30 -4.08 24.34 1.28
N GLU A 31 -3.09 24.38 2.17
CA GLU A 31 -2.89 23.33 3.18
C GLU A 31 -4.06 23.27 4.18
N ARG A 32 -4.52 24.43 4.68
CA ARG A 32 -5.70 24.51 5.56
C ARG A 32 -6.98 24.07 4.85
N GLN A 33 -7.16 24.41 3.58
CA GLN A 33 -8.29 23.99 2.76
C GLN A 33 -8.28 22.47 2.56
N ARG A 34 -7.11 21.88 2.29
CA ARG A 34 -6.95 20.43 2.17
C ARG A 34 -7.25 19.71 3.49
N ALA A 35 -6.77 20.22 4.61
CA ALA A 35 -7.06 19.65 5.93
C ALA A 35 -8.57 19.70 6.25
N PHE A 36 -9.24 20.81 5.93
CA PHE A 36 -10.68 20.98 6.06
C PHE A 36 -11.45 19.96 5.21
N GLU A 37 -11.09 19.81 3.93
CA GLU A 37 -11.72 18.85 3.01
C GLU A 37 -11.49 17.39 3.43
N LEU A 38 -10.30 17.07 3.97
CA LEU A 38 -9.99 15.74 4.49
C LEU A 38 -10.83 15.40 5.71
N ALA A 39 -10.99 16.33 6.66
CA ALA A 39 -11.83 16.12 7.84
C ALA A 39 -13.31 15.95 7.46
N GLN A 40 -13.80 16.78 6.55
CA GLN A 40 -15.17 16.69 6.01
C GLN A 40 -15.39 15.34 5.30
N GLY A 41 -14.44 14.93 4.45
CA GLY A 41 -14.46 13.65 3.75
C GLY A 41 -14.46 12.46 4.72
N ALA A 42 -13.60 12.48 5.73
CA ALA A 42 -13.52 11.41 6.73
C ALA A 42 -14.83 11.26 7.53
N ASN A 43 -15.43 12.37 7.98
CA ASN A 43 -16.71 12.33 8.68
C ASN A 43 -17.84 11.83 7.78
N LYS A 44 -17.84 12.21 6.50
CA LYS A 44 -18.81 11.74 5.51
C LYS A 44 -18.70 10.23 5.27
N THR A 45 -17.48 9.71 5.14
CA THR A 45 -17.22 8.27 5.00
C THR A 45 -17.71 7.49 6.22
N LYS A 46 -17.47 7.99 7.44
CA LYS A 46 -18.00 7.38 8.69
C LYS A 46 -19.53 7.34 8.69
N ARG A 47 -20.20 8.42 8.26
CA ARG A 47 -21.67 8.46 8.12
C ARG A 47 -22.18 7.46 7.09
N PHE A 48 -21.51 7.35 5.95
CA PHE A 48 -21.87 6.37 4.92
C PHE A 48 -21.68 4.95 5.40
N LEU A 49 -20.59 4.65 6.11
CA LEU A 49 -20.36 3.34 6.72
C LEU A 49 -21.49 2.98 7.68
N TYR A 50 -21.86 3.92 8.56
CA TYR A 50 -22.95 3.73 9.51
C TYR A 50 -24.27 3.39 8.80
N ARG A 51 -24.65 4.18 7.80
CA ARG A 51 -25.91 3.98 7.06
C ARG A 51 -25.90 2.71 6.22
N ALA A 52 -24.78 2.39 5.58
CA ALA A 52 -24.62 1.18 4.79
C ALA A 52 -24.84 -0.08 5.64
N VAL A 53 -24.17 -0.18 6.80
CA VAL A 53 -24.30 -1.32 7.70
C VAL A 53 -25.71 -1.38 8.30
N ARG A 54 -26.27 -0.25 8.74
CA ARG A 54 -27.63 -0.16 9.28
C ARG A 54 -28.67 -0.66 8.27
N ASN A 55 -28.67 -0.11 7.05
CA ASN A 55 -29.64 -0.46 6.01
C ASN A 55 -29.46 -1.90 5.54
N PHE A 56 -28.21 -2.39 5.49
CA PHE A 56 -27.93 -3.80 5.23
C PHE A 56 -28.56 -4.72 6.29
N LEU A 57 -28.41 -4.40 7.57
CA LEU A 57 -29.01 -5.20 8.65
C LEU A 57 -30.54 -5.13 8.66
N ILE A 58 -31.13 -3.98 8.33
CA ILE A 58 -32.59 -3.84 8.19
C ILE A 58 -33.10 -4.69 7.03
N THR A 59 -32.45 -4.61 5.87
CA THR A 59 -32.86 -5.34 4.66
C THR A 59 -32.78 -6.86 4.85
N ASN A 60 -31.82 -7.33 5.65
CA ASN A 60 -31.69 -8.74 6.02
C ASN A 60 -32.59 -9.16 7.20
N GLY A 61 -33.54 -8.30 7.64
CA GLY A 61 -34.45 -8.60 8.75
C GLY A 61 -33.76 -8.79 10.10
N ARG A 62 -32.54 -8.27 10.26
CA ARG A 62 -31.75 -8.37 11.49
C ARG A 62 -31.95 -7.19 12.44
N LEU A 63 -32.49 -6.07 11.94
CA LEU A 63 -32.89 -4.87 12.67
C LEU A 63 -34.21 -4.32 12.10
N GLU A 64 -34.96 -3.60 12.91
CA GLU A 64 -36.13 -2.84 12.44
C GLU A 64 -35.76 -1.40 12.09
N ALA A 65 -36.47 -0.79 11.13
CA ALA A 65 -36.18 0.58 10.70
C ALA A 65 -36.29 1.64 11.81
N GLY A 66 -37.05 1.35 12.88
CA GLY A 66 -37.18 2.22 14.06
C GLY A 66 -36.26 1.86 15.24
N ASP A 67 -35.35 0.90 15.07
CA ASP A 67 -34.41 0.51 16.13
C ASP A 67 -33.31 1.57 16.33
N LEU A 68 -32.91 2.26 15.25
CA LEU A 68 -31.89 3.31 15.24
C LEU A 68 -32.46 4.64 14.69
N ASP A 69 -32.40 5.72 15.46
CA ASP A 69 -32.82 7.07 15.07
C ASP A 69 -31.64 7.89 14.51
N ASP A 70 -31.69 8.15 13.20
CA ASP A 70 -30.72 8.98 12.48
C ASP A 70 -30.87 10.48 12.79
N ALA A 71 -32.03 10.94 13.29
CA ALA A 71 -32.30 12.36 13.51
C ALA A 71 -31.42 12.96 14.62
N ALA A 72 -30.92 12.12 15.53
CA ALA A 72 -30.00 12.51 16.59
C ALA A 72 -28.54 12.66 16.12
N ALA A 73 -28.20 12.16 14.92
CA ALA A 73 -26.85 12.26 14.38
C ALA A 73 -26.63 13.65 13.74
N PRO A 74 -25.67 14.46 14.22
CA PRO A 74 -25.39 15.75 13.63
C PRO A 74 -24.85 15.59 12.20
N ASP A 75 -25.03 16.64 11.39
CA ASP A 75 -24.54 16.65 10.03
C ASP A 75 -22.99 16.66 10.01
N PRO A 76 -22.33 15.66 9.39
CA PRO A 76 -20.87 15.47 9.45
C PRO A 76 -20.10 16.61 8.79
N GLU A 77 -20.72 17.30 7.84
CA GLU A 77 -20.10 18.39 7.09
C GLU A 77 -20.12 19.72 7.87
N SER A 78 -20.98 19.84 8.87
CA SER A 78 -21.13 21.03 9.72
C SER A 78 -20.82 20.76 11.20
N TYR A 79 -20.20 19.62 11.51
CA TYR A 79 -19.87 19.24 12.89
C TYR A 79 -18.66 20.01 13.43
N ASN A 80 -18.91 20.98 14.32
CA ASN A 80 -17.87 21.85 14.90
C ASN A 80 -17.80 21.81 16.44
N LYS A 81 -18.36 20.79 17.07
CA LYS A 81 -18.28 20.67 18.54
C LYS A 81 -16.88 20.22 18.97
N PRO A 82 -16.34 20.72 20.10
CA PRO A 82 -14.97 20.44 20.54
C PRO A 82 -14.72 18.99 21.01
N GLN A 83 -15.77 18.19 21.18
CA GLN A 83 -15.65 16.78 21.54
C GLN A 83 -16.05 15.93 20.34
N PRO A 84 -15.48 14.73 20.16
CA PRO A 84 -15.91 13.84 19.09
C PRO A 84 -17.37 13.43 19.27
N PHE A 85 -18.14 13.38 18.18
CA PHE A 85 -19.41 12.67 18.21
C PHE A 85 -19.11 11.17 18.31
N ALA A 86 -20.00 10.40 18.92
CA ALA A 86 -19.90 8.94 18.97
C ALA A 86 -21.31 8.36 18.85
N LEU A 87 -21.42 7.11 18.40
CA LEU A 87 -22.73 6.46 18.33
C LEU A 87 -23.22 6.18 19.76
N GLN A 88 -24.38 6.74 20.13
CA GLN A 88 -24.99 6.57 21.46
C GLN A 88 -26.31 5.81 21.38
N ILE A 89 -26.39 4.68 22.06
CA ILE A 89 -27.62 3.93 22.27
C ILE A 89 -28.14 4.22 23.68
N ASN A 90 -29.19 5.05 23.77
CA ASN A 90 -29.87 5.36 25.02
C ASN A 90 -31.38 5.47 24.80
N LYS A 91 -32.18 5.62 25.87
CA LYS A 91 -33.65 5.71 25.76
C LYS A 91 -34.16 6.93 24.99
N GLN A 92 -33.39 8.00 24.93
CA GLN A 92 -33.79 9.24 24.26
C GLN A 92 -33.57 9.15 22.75
N THR A 93 -32.50 8.48 22.31
CA THR A 93 -32.15 8.33 20.89
C THR A 93 -32.71 7.05 20.29
N ASN A 94 -32.65 5.92 21.01
CA ASN A 94 -32.90 4.59 20.46
C ASN A 94 -33.75 3.76 21.42
N ALA A 95 -34.99 4.17 21.69
CA ALA A 95 -35.84 3.58 22.73
C ALA A 95 -36.03 2.06 22.60
N LYS A 96 -36.16 1.53 21.36
CA LYS A 96 -36.32 0.09 21.10
C LYS A 96 -35.05 -0.71 21.39
N LEU A 97 -33.89 -0.23 20.95
CA LEU A 97 -32.62 -0.89 21.26
C LEU A 97 -32.20 -0.67 22.71
N ALA A 98 -32.58 0.43 23.34
CA ALA A 98 -32.19 0.73 24.72
C ALA A 98 -32.90 -0.13 25.78
N ASP A 99 -33.99 -0.82 25.44
CA ASP A 99 -34.71 -1.66 26.40
C ASP A 99 -34.04 -3.03 26.61
N ASP A 100 -33.10 -3.06 27.56
CA ASP A 100 -32.35 -4.27 27.93
C ASP A 100 -33.23 -5.40 28.53
N ALA A 101 -34.51 -5.14 28.83
CA ALA A 101 -35.43 -6.17 29.34
C ALA A 101 -35.83 -7.19 28.26
N ALA A 102 -35.72 -6.83 26.98
CA ALA A 102 -35.93 -7.75 25.88
C ALA A 102 -34.62 -8.50 25.58
N ASN A 103 -34.60 -9.83 25.77
CA ASN A 103 -33.47 -10.68 25.32
C ASN A 103 -33.11 -10.42 23.85
N ASP A 104 -34.10 -10.06 23.02
CA ASP A 104 -33.92 -9.69 21.62
C ASP A 104 -33.07 -8.42 21.42
N ALA A 105 -33.22 -7.41 22.28
CA ALA A 105 -32.46 -6.16 22.19
C ALA A 105 -30.95 -6.39 22.40
N ARG A 106 -30.58 -7.26 23.36
CA ARG A 106 -29.16 -7.62 23.58
C ARG A 106 -28.55 -8.31 22.36
N LYS A 107 -29.29 -9.23 21.74
CA LYS A 107 -28.85 -9.93 20.52
C LYS A 107 -28.70 -8.97 19.34
N LYS A 108 -29.65 -8.05 19.18
CA LYS A 108 -29.59 -7.00 18.15
C LYS A 108 -28.38 -6.08 18.32
N LYS A 109 -28.08 -5.65 19.55
CA LYS A 109 -26.88 -4.82 19.86
C LYS A 109 -25.59 -5.58 19.60
N ALA A 110 -25.46 -6.80 20.13
CA ALA A 110 -24.28 -7.64 19.92
C ALA A 110 -24.00 -7.83 18.42
N ARG A 111 -25.04 -8.11 17.63
CA ARG A 111 -24.93 -8.22 16.16
C ARG A 111 -24.47 -6.93 15.51
N LEU A 112 -25.11 -5.80 15.85
CA LEU A 112 -24.77 -4.49 15.30
C LEU A 112 -23.29 -4.17 15.52
N PHE A 113 -22.83 -4.21 16.78
CA PHE A 113 -21.44 -3.89 17.12
C PHE A 113 -20.45 -4.91 16.56
N SER A 114 -20.80 -6.19 16.49
CA SER A 114 -19.91 -7.21 15.93
C SER A 114 -19.72 -7.05 14.42
N VAL A 115 -20.79 -6.78 13.66
CA VAL A 115 -20.68 -6.56 12.21
C VAL A 115 -19.86 -5.32 11.90
N PHE A 116 -20.07 -4.20 12.63
CA PHE A 116 -19.19 -3.04 12.53
C PHE A 116 -17.75 -3.39 12.91
N GLY A 117 -17.56 -4.09 14.03
CA GLY A 117 -16.25 -4.48 14.53
C GLY A 117 -15.47 -5.34 13.55
N LEU A 118 -16.12 -6.27 12.86
CA LEU A 118 -15.51 -7.14 11.86
C LEU A 118 -15.04 -6.36 10.64
N LEU A 119 -15.85 -5.41 10.15
CA LEU A 119 -15.46 -4.54 9.05
C LEU A 119 -14.28 -3.64 9.44
N LEU A 120 -14.32 -3.06 10.64
CA LEU A 120 -13.26 -2.20 11.16
C LEU A 120 -11.96 -2.97 11.44
N ALA A 121 -12.05 -4.21 11.93
CA ALA A 121 -10.90 -5.10 12.14
C ALA A 121 -10.21 -5.48 10.81
N GLU A 122 -10.94 -5.52 9.71
CA GLU A 122 -10.42 -5.76 8.35
C GLU A 122 -10.07 -4.46 7.60
N SER A 123 -10.06 -3.31 8.29
CA SER A 123 -9.81 -1.99 7.71
C SER A 123 -10.76 -1.63 6.55
N ARG A 124 -12.02 -2.12 6.60
CA ARG A 124 -13.08 -1.85 5.62
C ARG A 124 -13.96 -0.70 6.12
N SER A 125 -13.48 0.53 5.98
CA SER A 125 -14.17 1.74 6.46
C SER A 125 -14.89 2.54 5.37
N ASP A 126 -14.56 2.34 4.09
CA ASP A 126 -15.17 3.07 2.96
C ASP A 126 -16.15 2.19 2.17
N PRO A 127 -17.47 2.48 2.25
CA PRO A 127 -18.50 1.76 1.49
C PRO A 127 -18.43 1.94 -0.03
N THR A 128 -17.82 3.03 -0.49
CA THR A 128 -17.70 3.36 -1.91
C THR A 128 -16.46 2.75 -2.54
N LEU A 129 -15.48 2.32 -1.73
CA LEU A 129 -14.16 1.85 -2.17
C LEU A 129 -13.48 2.82 -3.14
N GLY A 130 -13.58 4.12 -2.86
CA GLY A 130 -13.03 5.20 -3.68
C GLY A 130 -13.80 5.51 -4.97
N LYS A 131 -14.94 4.85 -5.24
CA LYS A 131 -15.77 5.17 -6.42
C LYS A 131 -16.57 6.45 -6.18
N ALA A 132 -16.68 7.29 -7.21
CA ALA A 132 -17.62 8.41 -7.15
C ALA A 132 -19.07 7.89 -7.32
N LEU A 133 -20.05 8.64 -6.83
CA LEU A 133 -21.47 8.28 -6.91
C LEU A 133 -21.92 8.00 -8.36
N ARG A 134 -21.33 8.71 -9.34
CA ARG A 134 -21.59 8.51 -10.79
C ARG A 134 -21.03 7.19 -11.34
N ASP A 135 -20.04 6.61 -10.67
CA ASP A 135 -19.37 5.37 -11.09
C ASP A 135 -20.05 4.12 -10.48
N LEU A 136 -20.98 4.33 -9.54
CA LEU A 136 -21.81 3.26 -8.98
C LEU A 136 -22.95 2.93 -9.95
N SER A 137 -23.11 1.64 -10.25
CA SER A 137 -24.11 1.17 -11.20
C SER A 137 -25.07 0.17 -10.53
N PRO A 138 -26.40 0.39 -10.58
CA PRO A 138 -27.35 -0.58 -10.04
C PRO A 138 -27.20 -1.96 -10.71
N GLY A 139 -26.82 -1.98 -12.00
CA GLY A 139 -26.60 -3.21 -12.77
C GLY A 139 -25.40 -4.05 -12.30
N ALA A 140 -24.46 -3.46 -11.55
CA ALA A 140 -23.35 -4.16 -10.92
C ALA A 140 -23.69 -4.67 -9.50
N GLY A 141 -24.92 -4.42 -9.03
CA GLY A 141 -25.31 -4.68 -7.64
C GLY A 141 -24.82 -3.60 -6.66
N ASP A 142 -24.50 -2.40 -7.14
CA ASP A 142 -24.20 -1.24 -6.28
C ASP A 142 -25.52 -0.59 -5.77
N GLU A 143 -25.43 0.10 -4.63
CA GLU A 143 -26.49 1.00 -4.13
C GLU A 143 -26.12 2.43 -4.48
N VAL A 144 -27.01 3.10 -5.22
CA VAL A 144 -26.75 4.44 -5.81
C VAL A 144 -27.51 5.53 -5.04
N ASP A 145 -27.90 5.26 -3.80
CA ASP A 145 -28.52 6.29 -2.95
C ASP A 145 -27.45 7.35 -2.58
N PRO A 146 -27.65 8.63 -2.93
CA PRO A 146 -26.75 9.71 -2.52
C PRO A 146 -26.51 9.78 -1.00
N GLY A 147 -27.46 9.31 -0.20
CA GLY A 147 -27.40 9.32 1.26
C GLY A 147 -26.65 8.15 1.89
N HIS A 148 -26.42 7.05 1.17
CA HIS A 148 -25.66 5.88 1.63
C HIS A 148 -25.16 5.02 0.45
N PRO A 149 -24.19 5.52 -0.33
CA PRO A 149 -23.68 4.79 -1.48
C PRO A 149 -22.92 3.53 -1.05
N VAL A 150 -23.19 2.38 -1.69
CA VAL A 150 -22.53 1.11 -1.37
C VAL A 150 -22.07 0.40 -2.64
N ALA A 151 -20.76 0.12 -2.74
CA ALA A 151 -20.21 -0.69 -3.82
C ALA A 151 -20.50 -2.18 -3.63
N ALA A 152 -20.67 -2.92 -4.72
CA ALA A 152 -20.99 -4.34 -4.75
C ALA A 152 -19.93 -5.19 -4.03
N GLN A 153 -18.65 -4.80 -4.13
CA GLN A 153 -17.57 -5.45 -3.38
C GLN A 153 -17.68 -5.19 -1.88
N PHE A 154 -18.09 -3.98 -1.46
CA PHE A 154 -18.34 -3.69 -0.05
C PHE A 154 -19.52 -4.51 0.50
N ARG A 155 -20.57 -4.71 -0.31
CA ARG A 155 -21.69 -5.60 0.03
C ARG A 155 -21.26 -7.04 0.27
N ARG A 156 -20.25 -7.53 -0.45
CA ARG A 156 -19.66 -8.86 -0.18
C ARG A 156 -19.01 -8.90 1.19
N HIS A 157 -18.23 -7.87 1.56
CA HIS A 157 -17.65 -7.77 2.90
C HIS A 157 -18.71 -7.73 4.00
N LEU A 158 -19.80 -6.97 3.79
CA LEU A 158 -20.95 -6.95 4.70
C LEU A 158 -21.59 -8.34 4.87
N THR A 159 -21.75 -9.05 3.76
CA THR A 159 -22.32 -10.41 3.76
C THR A 159 -21.41 -11.40 4.49
N THR A 160 -20.09 -11.33 4.26
CA THR A 160 -19.10 -12.16 4.97
C THR A 160 -19.09 -11.87 6.46
N ALA A 161 -19.09 -10.59 6.87
CA ALA A 161 -19.10 -10.21 8.28
C ALA A 161 -20.38 -10.67 8.99
N LEU A 162 -21.54 -10.57 8.33
CA LEU A 162 -22.80 -11.07 8.89
C LEU A 162 -22.79 -12.61 8.98
N ALA A 163 -22.26 -13.31 7.98
CA ALA A 163 -22.15 -14.76 8.01
C ALA A 163 -21.23 -15.25 9.14
N GLU A 164 -20.10 -14.59 9.37
CA GLU A 164 -19.19 -14.91 10.47
C GLU A 164 -19.85 -14.72 11.83
N PHE A 165 -20.62 -13.63 12.01
CA PHE A 165 -21.39 -13.43 13.22
C PHE A 165 -22.45 -14.54 13.39
N ASP A 166 -23.25 -14.83 12.35
CA ASP A 166 -24.34 -15.81 12.44
C ASP A 166 -23.81 -17.24 12.72
N GLU A 167 -22.62 -17.60 12.22
CA GLU A 167 -21.98 -18.90 12.52
C GLU A 167 -21.61 -19.04 14.02
N ARG A 168 -21.23 -17.93 14.67
CA ARG A 168 -20.65 -17.93 16.02
C ARG A 168 -21.33 -16.97 16.99
N ALA A 169 -22.62 -16.74 16.78
CA ALA A 169 -23.40 -15.73 17.51
C ALA A 169 -23.28 -15.83 19.04
N PRO A 170 -23.32 -17.03 19.68
CA PRO A 170 -23.20 -17.13 21.14
C PRO A 170 -21.90 -16.53 21.70
N MET A 171 -20.78 -16.71 20.99
CA MET A 171 -19.48 -16.18 21.40
C MET A 171 -19.47 -14.65 21.33
N TYR A 172 -19.95 -14.07 20.22
CA TYR A 172 -20.03 -12.63 20.05
C TYR A 172 -20.98 -11.97 21.07
N GLU A 173 -22.12 -12.60 21.34
CA GLU A 173 -23.07 -12.16 22.37
C GLU A 173 -22.44 -12.17 23.78
N ARG A 174 -21.68 -13.22 24.11
CA ARG A 174 -20.98 -13.33 25.40
C ARG A 174 -19.87 -12.28 25.54
N VAL A 175 -19.03 -12.14 24.52
CA VAL A 175 -17.92 -11.15 24.48
C VAL A 175 -18.45 -9.72 24.61
N TYR A 176 -19.51 -9.39 23.87
CA TYR A 176 -20.15 -8.08 23.95
C TYR A 176 -20.69 -7.81 25.36
N THR A 177 -21.35 -8.79 25.99
CA THR A 177 -21.90 -8.65 27.34
C THR A 177 -20.79 -8.37 28.37
N GLU A 178 -19.72 -9.16 28.34
CA GLU A 178 -18.58 -9.00 29.26
C GLU A 178 -17.82 -7.68 29.05
N LEU A 179 -17.62 -7.28 27.79
CA LEU A 179 -16.97 -6.00 27.47
C LEU A 179 -17.81 -4.82 27.97
N ARG A 180 -19.13 -4.89 27.78
CA ARG A 180 -20.07 -3.88 28.26
C ARG A 180 -20.03 -3.75 29.77
N GLU A 181 -20.09 -4.86 30.50
CA GLU A 181 -20.09 -4.86 31.97
C GLU A 181 -18.80 -4.26 32.53
N ARG A 182 -17.65 -4.61 31.97
CA ARG A 182 -16.33 -4.12 32.41
C ARG A 182 -16.05 -2.66 32.06
N THR A 183 -16.69 -2.14 31.01
CA THR A 183 -16.53 -0.74 30.56
C THR A 183 -17.62 0.19 31.09
N THR A 184 -18.57 -0.34 31.85
CA THR A 184 -19.62 0.46 32.49
C THR A 184 -19.02 1.28 33.62
N SER A 185 -19.17 2.59 33.54
CA SER A 185 -18.86 3.53 34.62
C SER A 185 -20.13 4.26 35.08
N GLY A 186 -20.26 4.48 36.39
CA GLY A 186 -21.43 5.11 37.01
C GLY A 186 -22.34 4.11 37.76
N ASP A 187 -23.29 4.65 38.54
CA ASP A 187 -24.24 3.86 39.33
C ASP A 187 -25.47 3.48 38.48
N PRO A 188 -25.69 2.19 38.17
CA PRO A 188 -26.84 1.72 37.38
C PRO A 188 -28.20 2.07 38.01
N SER A 189 -28.22 2.29 39.32
CA SER A 189 -29.41 2.58 40.12
C SER A 189 -29.89 4.02 39.94
N LYS A 190 -28.99 4.93 39.52
CA LYS A 190 -29.26 6.36 39.34
C LYS A 190 -29.55 6.76 37.89
N GLY A 191 -29.42 5.84 36.94
CA GLY A 191 -29.66 6.09 35.51
C GLY A 191 -28.50 6.74 34.75
N ASP A 192 -27.36 6.95 35.41
CA ASP A 192 -26.16 7.60 34.84
C ASP A 192 -25.08 6.61 34.37
N ALA A 193 -25.38 5.30 34.34
CA ALA A 193 -24.43 4.29 33.90
C ALA A 193 -24.16 4.41 32.39
N ILE A 194 -22.89 4.63 32.03
CA ILE A 194 -22.42 4.72 30.65
C ILE A 194 -21.37 3.63 30.41
N SER A 195 -21.59 2.78 29.40
CA SER A 195 -20.59 1.86 28.89
C SER A 195 -19.94 2.44 27.64
N ARG A 196 -18.60 2.52 27.63
CA ARG A 196 -17.81 3.05 26.50
C ARG A 196 -16.87 1.96 25.99
N PHE A 197 -17.00 1.61 24.71
CA PHE A 197 -16.14 0.60 24.09
C PHE A 197 -16.00 0.86 22.59
N GLU A 198 -15.04 0.17 21.97
CA GLU A 198 -14.84 0.15 20.52
C GLU A 198 -15.51 -1.10 19.95
N ALA A 199 -16.31 -0.95 18.89
CA ALA A 199 -16.94 -2.06 18.19
C ALA A 199 -15.89 -3.03 17.63
N ARG A 200 -14.77 -2.51 17.13
CA ARG A 200 -13.61 -3.29 16.66
C ARG A 200 -13.11 -4.29 17.72
N ARG A 201 -13.11 -3.89 19.00
CA ARG A 201 -12.63 -4.73 20.10
C ARG A 201 -13.54 -5.93 20.35
N VAL A 202 -14.85 -5.78 20.15
CA VAL A 202 -15.79 -6.91 20.24
C VAL A 202 -15.40 -8.00 19.24
N ALA A 203 -15.05 -7.62 18.01
CA ALA A 203 -14.65 -8.57 16.98
C ALA A 203 -13.27 -9.19 17.21
N GLU A 204 -12.28 -8.38 17.61
CA GLU A 204 -10.92 -8.86 17.91
C GLU A 204 -10.93 -9.89 19.05
N LEU A 205 -11.66 -9.61 20.13
CA LEU A 205 -11.76 -10.50 21.29
C LEU A 205 -12.51 -11.80 20.93
N ALA A 206 -13.60 -11.69 20.18
CA ALA A 206 -14.33 -12.88 19.72
C ALA A 206 -13.43 -13.77 18.86
N ARG A 207 -12.76 -13.21 17.85
CA ARG A 207 -11.83 -13.96 16.98
C ARG A 207 -10.68 -14.58 17.78
N ALA A 208 -10.10 -13.86 18.74
CA ALA A 208 -9.04 -14.37 19.61
C ALA A 208 -9.51 -15.58 20.45
N LEU A 209 -10.66 -15.47 21.12
CA LEU A 209 -11.21 -16.55 21.94
C LEU A 209 -11.60 -17.77 21.10
N ILE A 210 -12.12 -17.55 19.88
CA ILE A 210 -12.42 -18.64 18.95
C ILE A 210 -11.13 -19.32 18.46
N ALA A 211 -10.08 -18.56 18.16
CA ALA A 211 -8.78 -19.12 17.79
C ALA A 211 -8.18 -19.98 18.92
N GLU A 212 -8.40 -19.59 20.17
CA GLU A 212 -8.03 -20.38 21.36
C GLU A 212 -8.95 -21.59 21.61
N ARG A 213 -9.96 -21.81 20.75
CA ARG A 213 -10.99 -22.87 20.88
C ARG A 213 -11.79 -22.79 22.18
N THR A 214 -11.98 -21.58 22.69
CA THR A 214 -12.83 -21.35 23.86
C THR A 214 -14.30 -21.40 23.46
N ASN A 215 -15.13 -21.96 24.33
CA ASN A 215 -16.58 -22.04 24.15
C ASN A 215 -17.27 -20.99 25.06
N GLU A 216 -18.48 -20.50 24.73
CA GLU A 216 -19.16 -19.47 25.52
C GLU A 216 -19.48 -19.90 26.97
N ASN A 217 -19.56 -21.21 27.21
CA ASN A 217 -19.84 -21.82 28.51
C ASN A 217 -18.58 -22.40 29.19
N ASP A 218 -17.38 -22.04 28.75
CA ASP A 218 -16.14 -22.52 29.37
C ASP A 218 -16.02 -21.96 30.81
N ALA A 219 -15.71 -22.82 31.78
CA ALA A 219 -15.51 -22.42 33.18
C ALA A 219 -14.35 -21.42 33.34
N LEU A 220 -13.41 -21.41 32.40
CA LEU A 220 -12.27 -20.48 32.37
C LEU A 220 -12.49 -19.28 31.45
N PHE A 221 -13.71 -19.05 30.96
CA PHE A 221 -14.03 -17.96 30.04
C PHE A 221 -13.54 -16.61 30.58
N GLU A 222 -13.84 -16.27 31.83
CA GLU A 222 -13.46 -14.99 32.43
C GLU A 222 -11.94 -14.77 32.48
N ALA A 223 -11.18 -15.81 32.81
CA ALA A 223 -9.73 -15.73 32.85
C ALA A 223 -9.14 -15.55 31.45
N ARG A 224 -9.67 -16.28 30.45
CA ARG A 224 -9.23 -16.16 29.05
C ARG A 224 -9.65 -14.85 28.41
N PHE A 225 -10.86 -14.38 28.70
CA PHE A 225 -11.36 -13.08 28.28
C PHE A 225 -10.48 -11.97 28.84
N THR A 226 -10.15 -12.01 30.14
CA THR A 226 -9.28 -11.01 30.77
C THR A 226 -7.88 -11.02 30.15
N ARG A 227 -7.35 -12.21 29.84
CA ARG A 227 -6.08 -12.34 29.12
C ARG A 227 -6.17 -11.75 27.71
N ALA A 228 -7.17 -12.14 26.93
CA ALA A 228 -7.38 -11.64 25.57
C ALA A 228 -7.59 -10.12 25.55
N LEU A 229 -8.30 -9.58 26.55
CA LEU A 229 -8.48 -8.14 26.75
C LEU A 229 -7.17 -7.45 27.10
N ALA A 230 -6.36 -8.00 28.01
CA ALA A 230 -5.04 -7.45 28.35
C ALA A 230 -4.10 -7.46 27.13
N THR A 231 -4.08 -8.55 26.35
CA THR A 231 -3.36 -8.66 25.07
C THR A 231 -3.85 -7.61 24.07
N SER A 232 -5.17 -7.43 23.95
CA SER A 232 -5.80 -6.44 23.07
C SER A 232 -5.49 -4.99 23.47
N LEU A 233 -5.44 -4.69 24.78
CA LEU A 233 -5.11 -3.38 25.34
C LEU A 233 -3.62 -3.05 25.29
N SER A 234 -2.76 -4.06 25.41
CA SER A 234 -1.29 -3.89 25.40
C SER A 234 -0.70 -3.72 24.00
N GLY A 235 -1.50 -3.82 22.94
CA GLY A 235 -1.02 -3.72 21.55
C GLY A 235 -0.11 -4.89 21.11
N ALA A 236 0.16 -5.85 22.00
CA ALA A 236 1.05 -6.97 21.80
C ALA A 236 0.22 -8.23 21.49
N THR A 237 0.18 -8.65 20.23
CA THR A 237 -0.20 -10.01 19.86
C THR A 237 1.05 -10.90 19.83
N GLU A 238 0.95 -12.07 20.50
CA GLU A 238 1.93 -13.19 20.61
C GLU A 238 3.03 -13.01 21.70
N GLY A 239 3.39 -13.95 22.58
CA GLY A 239 2.94 -15.32 22.90
C GLY A 239 3.71 -15.87 24.14
N ARG A 240 3.13 -16.86 24.83
CA ARG A 240 3.66 -17.80 25.86
C ARG A 240 4.64 -17.29 26.96
N ALA A 241 4.17 -17.40 28.20
CA ALA A 241 4.92 -17.18 29.45
C ALA A 241 5.96 -18.29 29.75
N SER A 242 7.21 -18.07 29.38
CA SER A 242 8.39 -18.55 30.15
C SER A 242 9.68 -17.92 29.63
N VAL A 243 9.70 -16.60 29.48
CA VAL A 243 10.93 -15.83 29.23
C VAL A 243 10.85 -14.67 30.22
N ILE A 244 11.92 -14.45 30.98
CA ILE A 244 12.10 -13.21 31.74
C ILE A 244 11.85 -12.07 30.75
N ASP A 245 10.82 -11.28 31.00
CA ASP A 245 10.37 -10.21 30.10
C ASP A 245 11.38 -9.07 30.21
N ILE A 246 12.48 -9.24 29.49
CA ILE A 246 13.38 -8.15 29.15
C ILE A 246 12.61 -7.41 28.07
N ASP A 247 11.92 -6.34 28.48
CA ASP A 247 11.40 -5.31 27.60
C ASP A 247 12.60 -4.68 26.88
N LEU A 248 13.00 -5.34 25.79
CA LEU A 248 13.99 -4.81 24.88
C LEU A 248 13.27 -3.69 24.15
N PRO A 249 13.75 -2.43 24.24
CA PRO A 249 13.19 -1.36 23.43
C PRO A 249 13.21 -1.83 21.98
N ASP A 250 12.12 -1.60 21.26
CA ASP A 250 12.09 -1.80 19.82
C ASP A 250 13.19 -0.92 19.20
N LEU A 251 14.32 -1.54 18.87
CA LEU A 251 15.48 -0.86 18.33
C LEU A 251 15.23 -0.36 16.90
N ASP A 252 14.14 -0.82 16.27
CA ASP A 252 13.66 -0.39 14.96
C ASP A 252 12.54 0.66 15.06
N ALA A 253 11.99 0.94 16.26
CA ALA A 253 11.02 2.02 16.47
C ALA A 253 11.69 3.38 16.25
N GLY A 254 11.44 3.96 15.07
CA GLY A 254 12.02 5.23 14.66
C GLY A 254 13.29 5.12 13.80
N THR A 255 13.68 3.92 13.32
CA THR A 255 14.74 3.80 12.32
C THR A 255 14.22 4.20 10.93
N GLU A 256 14.85 5.20 10.31
CA GLU A 256 14.48 5.85 9.04
C GLU A 256 14.67 4.96 7.77
N ALA A 257 14.50 3.64 7.86
CA ALA A 257 14.46 2.77 6.69
C ALA A 257 13.01 2.63 6.19
N ASP A 258 12.32 3.77 6.00
CA ASP A 258 10.94 3.78 5.55
C ASP A 258 10.89 3.49 4.04
N ILE A 259 10.32 2.35 3.66
CA ILE A 259 10.20 1.97 2.26
C ILE A 259 9.09 2.81 1.64
N ILE A 260 9.47 3.79 0.82
CA ILE A 260 8.53 4.65 0.10
C ILE A 260 8.00 3.87 -1.10
N ALA A 261 6.78 3.33 -0.96
CA ALA A 261 6.13 2.48 -1.96
C ALA A 261 6.09 3.11 -3.35
N ASP A 262 5.83 4.42 -3.42
CA ASP A 262 5.73 5.14 -4.68
C ASP A 262 7.08 5.20 -5.41
N ASN A 263 8.19 5.40 -4.68
CA ASN A 263 9.53 5.41 -5.29
C ASN A 263 9.85 4.05 -5.93
N VAL A 264 9.53 2.96 -5.23
CA VAL A 264 9.70 1.59 -5.75
C VAL A 264 8.81 1.39 -6.98
N ARG A 265 7.57 1.87 -6.95
CA ARG A 265 6.63 1.77 -8.07
C ARG A 265 7.11 2.52 -9.31
N ALA A 266 7.68 3.72 -9.16
CA ALA A 266 8.26 4.46 -10.28
C ALA A 266 9.38 3.67 -10.96
N LEU A 267 10.24 3.01 -10.19
CA LEU A 267 11.32 2.19 -10.72
C LEU A 267 10.84 0.96 -11.49
N SER A 268 9.64 0.45 -11.26
CA SER A 268 9.09 -0.65 -12.07
C SER A 268 9.04 -0.30 -13.56
N LEU A 269 8.65 0.94 -13.88
CA LEU A 269 8.54 1.43 -15.24
C LEU A 269 9.88 1.86 -15.81
N VAL A 270 10.76 2.45 -14.99
CA VAL A 270 12.14 2.73 -15.39
C VAL A 270 12.87 1.43 -15.75
N TYR A 271 12.65 0.35 -15.00
CA TYR A 271 13.20 -0.98 -15.31
C TYR A 271 12.67 -1.51 -16.64
N PHE A 272 11.36 -1.42 -16.86
CA PHE A 272 10.73 -1.81 -18.12
C PHE A 272 11.34 -1.03 -19.30
N SER A 273 11.56 0.28 -19.14
CA SER A 273 12.18 1.13 -20.13
C SER A 273 13.65 0.76 -20.40
N ALA A 274 14.43 0.42 -19.37
CA ALA A 274 15.82 -0.03 -19.53
C ALA A 274 15.92 -1.30 -20.37
N MET A 275 15.01 -2.26 -20.17
CA MET A 275 14.97 -3.49 -20.97
C MET A 275 14.51 -3.23 -22.42
N LEU A 276 13.69 -2.21 -22.66
CA LEU A 276 13.34 -1.77 -24.02
C LEU A 276 14.49 -1.02 -24.71
N GLU A 277 15.31 -0.29 -23.98
CA GLU A 277 16.54 0.32 -24.50
C GLU A 277 17.50 -0.76 -25.03
N GLU A 278 17.65 -1.84 -24.26
CA GLU A 278 18.43 -3.02 -24.65
C GLU A 278 17.86 -3.76 -25.86
N LEU A 279 16.53 -3.74 -26.01
CA LEU A 279 15.84 -4.22 -27.20
C LEU A 279 16.03 -3.28 -28.41
N LYS A 280 16.71 -2.14 -28.23
CA LYS A 280 16.86 -1.05 -29.20
C LYS A 280 15.51 -0.46 -29.64
N PHE A 281 14.50 -0.55 -28.78
CA PHE A 281 13.14 -0.13 -29.11
C PHE A 281 13.06 1.35 -29.51
N PHE A 282 13.72 2.23 -28.75
CA PHE A 282 13.76 3.66 -29.04
C PHE A 282 14.63 3.96 -30.26
N ALA A 283 15.80 3.33 -30.38
CA ALA A 283 16.68 3.49 -31.54
C ALA A 283 16.02 3.01 -32.85
N VAL A 284 15.15 1.99 -32.80
CA VAL A 284 14.34 1.56 -33.95
C VAL A 284 13.34 2.64 -34.34
N MET A 285 12.67 3.27 -33.38
CA MET A 285 11.76 4.39 -33.67
C MET A 285 12.52 5.54 -34.34
N ASP A 286 13.66 5.94 -33.77
CA ASP A 286 14.50 7.00 -34.32
C ASP A 286 14.92 6.64 -35.77
N LYS A 287 15.29 5.38 -36.02
CA LYS A 287 15.66 4.92 -37.36
C LYS A 287 14.50 4.92 -38.36
N VAL A 288 13.29 4.54 -37.93
CA VAL A 288 12.08 4.58 -38.78
C VAL A 288 11.73 6.03 -39.13
N VAL A 289 11.87 6.94 -38.17
CA VAL A 289 11.68 8.39 -38.40
C VAL A 289 12.71 8.94 -39.37
N ASP A 290 13.99 8.58 -39.25
CA ASP A 290 15.02 8.98 -40.21
C ASP A 290 14.71 8.51 -41.64
N GLN A 291 14.23 7.27 -41.79
CA GLN A 291 13.83 6.72 -43.09
C GLN A 291 12.59 7.40 -43.66
N PHE A 292 11.66 7.81 -42.81
CA PHE A 292 10.52 8.62 -43.20
C PHE A 292 10.93 10.02 -43.66
N MET A 293 11.79 10.72 -42.91
CA MET A 293 12.24 12.08 -43.25
C MET A 293 13.12 12.13 -44.50
N SER A 294 13.90 11.07 -44.76
CA SER A 294 14.68 10.93 -46.00
C SER A 294 13.85 10.50 -47.22
N GLY A 295 12.56 10.21 -47.04
CA GLY A 295 11.66 9.75 -48.11
C GLY A 295 11.89 8.28 -48.53
N ALA A 296 12.72 7.53 -47.79
CA ALA A 296 12.95 6.11 -48.04
C ALA A 296 11.75 5.23 -47.66
N LEU A 297 10.88 5.73 -46.77
CA LEU A 297 9.68 5.03 -46.33
C LEU A 297 8.43 5.61 -47.02
N PRO A 298 7.74 4.85 -47.91
CA PRO A 298 6.63 5.37 -48.72
C PRO A 298 5.32 5.43 -47.92
N ILE A 299 5.28 6.26 -46.88
CA ILE A 299 4.11 6.45 -46.00
C ILE A 299 3.47 7.81 -46.25
N LYS A 300 2.13 7.82 -46.37
CA LYS A 300 1.33 9.02 -46.56
C LYS A 300 0.93 9.63 -45.20
N ARG A 301 0.43 10.87 -45.22
CA ARG A 301 -0.25 11.47 -44.06
C ARG A 301 -1.40 10.58 -43.58
N GLY A 302 -1.67 10.60 -42.28
CA GLY A 302 -2.68 9.77 -41.63
C GLY A 302 -2.13 9.04 -40.41
N SER A 303 -2.69 7.87 -40.11
CA SER A 303 -2.44 7.14 -38.85
C SER A 303 -0.99 6.71 -38.62
N ALA A 304 -0.17 6.61 -39.68
CA ALA A 304 1.25 6.28 -39.61
C ALA A 304 2.15 7.51 -39.77
N GLY A 305 1.88 8.37 -40.76
CA GLY A 305 2.73 9.52 -41.09
C GLY A 305 2.66 10.65 -40.07
N ASP A 306 1.48 10.96 -39.53
CA ASP A 306 1.32 12.09 -38.60
C ASP A 306 2.07 11.86 -37.27
N PRO A 307 1.99 10.67 -36.64
CA PRO A 307 2.77 10.38 -35.44
C PRO A 307 4.29 10.40 -35.65
N LEU A 308 4.79 9.93 -36.80
CA LEU A 308 6.22 9.99 -37.13
C LEU A 308 6.72 11.43 -37.23
N TYR A 309 5.92 12.30 -37.88
CA TYR A 309 6.23 13.73 -37.96
C TYR A 309 6.21 14.42 -36.60
N GLN A 310 5.21 14.13 -35.76
CA GLN A 310 5.11 14.67 -34.41
C GLN A 310 6.26 14.22 -33.51
N TYR A 311 6.65 12.95 -33.59
CA TYR A 311 7.77 12.41 -32.84
C TYR A 311 9.07 13.14 -33.16
N HIS A 312 9.35 13.39 -34.46
CA HIS A 312 10.50 14.19 -34.88
C HIS A 312 10.40 15.65 -34.39
N ARG A 313 9.23 16.28 -34.51
CA ARG A 313 9.05 17.69 -34.14
C ARG A 313 9.25 17.94 -32.64
N ASN A 314 8.89 16.97 -31.82
CA ASN A 314 8.97 17.02 -30.35
C ASN A 314 10.30 16.51 -29.79
N ALA A 315 11.30 16.22 -30.63
CA ALA A 315 12.57 15.63 -30.20
C ALA A 315 13.31 16.44 -29.12
N GLN A 316 13.16 17.76 -29.10
CA GLN A 316 13.78 18.65 -28.08
C GLN A 316 13.08 18.63 -26.72
N ASN A 317 11.79 18.28 -26.68
CA ASN A 317 10.98 18.31 -25.45
C ASN A 317 10.83 16.92 -24.81
N ARG A 318 11.44 15.89 -25.42
CA ARG A 318 11.38 14.50 -25.00
C ARG A 318 12.65 14.12 -24.27
N ILE A 319 12.54 13.28 -23.24
CA ILE A 319 13.68 12.65 -22.59
C ILE A 319 14.59 11.93 -23.61
N ASN A 320 15.80 12.45 -23.76
CA ASN A 320 16.75 11.96 -24.74
C ASN A 320 17.42 10.66 -24.24
N GLU A 321 18.18 9.99 -25.12
CA GLU A 321 18.83 8.73 -24.77
C GLU A 321 19.86 8.88 -23.62
N TYR A 322 20.59 9.99 -23.60
CA TYR A 322 21.58 10.27 -22.56
C TYR A 322 20.92 10.39 -21.18
N GLU A 323 19.81 11.13 -21.09
CA GLU A 323 19.00 11.30 -19.88
C GLU A 323 18.40 9.97 -19.40
N ARG A 324 17.86 9.17 -20.32
CA ARG A 324 17.35 7.81 -20.00
C ARG A 324 18.45 6.91 -19.45
N ARG A 325 19.62 6.88 -20.09
CA ARG A 325 20.76 6.06 -19.65
C ARG A 325 21.33 6.52 -18.30
N GLY A 326 21.39 7.83 -18.05
CA GLY A 326 21.75 8.37 -16.73
C GLY A 326 20.76 7.93 -15.64
N LEU A 327 19.46 7.97 -15.94
CA LEU A 327 18.43 7.45 -15.04
C LEU A 327 18.60 5.95 -14.77
N TYR A 328 18.86 5.12 -15.79
CA TYR A 328 19.09 3.69 -15.59
C TYR A 328 20.35 3.40 -14.76
N ALA A 329 21.42 4.18 -14.97
CA ALA A 329 22.64 4.07 -14.17
C ALA A 329 22.37 4.42 -12.70
N ARG A 330 21.65 5.51 -12.43
CA ARG A 330 21.26 5.92 -11.08
C ARG A 330 20.33 4.91 -10.40
N SER A 331 19.39 4.32 -11.15
CA SER A 331 18.39 3.42 -10.58
C SER A 331 18.89 1.99 -10.40
N PHE A 332 19.67 1.45 -11.33
CA PHE A 332 20.03 0.03 -11.37
C PHE A 332 21.54 -0.25 -11.52
N GLY A 333 22.36 0.80 -11.61
CA GLY A 333 23.80 0.66 -11.89
C GLY A 333 24.10 0.22 -13.31
N VAL A 334 23.10 0.16 -14.17
CA VAL A 334 23.21 -0.28 -15.55
C VAL A 334 23.57 0.93 -16.41
N ALA A 335 24.83 1.37 -16.28
CA ALA A 335 25.42 2.38 -17.16
C ALA A 335 25.78 1.73 -18.49
N GLN A 336 24.81 1.60 -19.39
CA GLN A 336 25.11 1.14 -20.73
C GLN A 336 25.56 2.35 -21.54
N GLY A 337 26.77 2.31 -22.08
CA GLY A 337 27.33 3.38 -22.93
C GLY A 337 28.14 4.42 -22.16
N SER A 338 28.43 5.54 -22.83
CA SER A 338 29.38 6.59 -22.42
C SER A 338 28.77 7.62 -21.46
N VAL A 339 27.98 7.18 -20.48
CA VAL A 339 27.40 8.05 -19.45
C VAL A 339 28.13 7.79 -18.14
N ASP A 340 28.89 8.79 -17.69
CA ASP A 340 29.54 8.79 -16.37
C ASP A 340 28.58 9.41 -15.35
N GLU A 341 27.72 8.58 -14.76
CA GLU A 341 26.80 9.00 -13.70
C GLU A 341 27.55 9.05 -12.36
N SER A 342 27.41 10.15 -11.62
CA SER A 342 28.19 10.39 -10.39
C SER A 342 27.82 9.43 -9.25
N TYR A 343 26.58 8.93 -9.22
CA TYR A 343 26.07 8.06 -8.16
C TYR A 343 25.25 6.88 -8.74
N PRO A 344 25.91 5.90 -9.39
CA PRO A 344 25.22 4.75 -9.95
C PRO A 344 24.88 3.73 -8.85
N ASN A 345 23.72 3.07 -8.97
CA ASN A 345 23.28 2.03 -8.02
C ASN A 345 24.01 0.70 -8.27
N ARG A 346 25.22 0.55 -7.73
CA ARG A 346 26.06 -0.63 -7.94
C ARG A 346 25.56 -1.90 -7.25
N GLU A 347 24.68 -1.74 -6.27
CA GLU A 347 24.24 -2.84 -5.41
C GLU A 347 23.00 -3.56 -5.93
N PHE A 348 22.21 -2.89 -6.79
CA PHE A 348 20.96 -3.43 -7.32
C PHE A 348 21.12 -4.84 -7.88
N ASN A 349 22.15 -5.10 -8.69
CA ASN A 349 22.30 -6.41 -9.35
C ASN A 349 22.47 -7.55 -8.35
N ASP A 350 23.28 -7.33 -7.31
CA ASP A 350 23.52 -8.32 -6.26
C ASP A 350 22.25 -8.55 -5.44
N MET A 351 21.59 -7.48 -4.97
CA MET A 351 20.33 -7.58 -4.22
C MET A 351 19.21 -8.23 -5.05
N TRP A 352 19.12 -7.88 -6.34
CA TRP A 352 18.17 -8.45 -7.28
C TRP A 352 18.34 -9.96 -7.42
N ILE A 353 19.55 -10.43 -7.72
CA ILE A 353 19.81 -11.87 -7.91
C ILE A 353 19.61 -12.64 -6.61
N ARG A 354 20.00 -12.10 -5.45
CA ARG A 354 19.73 -12.74 -4.14
C ARG A 354 18.24 -12.90 -3.88
N PHE A 355 17.45 -11.85 -4.10
CA PHE A 355 16.01 -11.91 -3.93
C PHE A 355 15.37 -12.94 -4.86
N LEU A 356 15.67 -12.90 -6.16
CA LEU A 356 15.17 -13.88 -7.13
C LEU A 356 15.55 -15.31 -6.75
N SER A 357 16.78 -15.52 -6.29
CA SER A 357 17.28 -16.83 -5.91
C SER A 357 16.57 -17.39 -4.68
N SER A 358 16.31 -16.53 -3.69
CA SER A 358 15.56 -16.91 -2.48
C SER A 358 14.10 -17.26 -2.78
N VAL A 359 13.43 -16.50 -3.66
CA VAL A 359 12.05 -16.75 -4.07
C VAL A 359 11.93 -18.02 -4.91
N SER A 360 12.88 -18.26 -5.83
CA SER A 360 12.92 -19.50 -6.62
C SER A 360 13.06 -20.72 -5.72
N ALA A 361 14.00 -20.70 -4.77
CA ALA A 361 14.18 -21.79 -3.81
C ALA A 361 12.93 -22.06 -2.99
N LEU A 362 12.32 -21.01 -2.43
CA LEU A 362 11.06 -21.13 -1.69
C LEU A 362 9.94 -21.74 -2.55
N GLY A 363 9.84 -21.31 -3.80
CA GLY A 363 8.86 -21.83 -4.77
C GLY A 363 9.06 -23.32 -5.07
N ARG A 364 10.30 -23.76 -5.30
CA ARG A 364 10.64 -25.18 -5.56
C ARG A 364 10.36 -26.08 -4.35
N GLU A 365 10.53 -25.56 -3.15
CA GLU A 365 10.34 -26.30 -1.90
C GLU A 365 8.90 -26.30 -1.38
N THR A 366 8.01 -25.57 -2.06
CA THR A 366 6.59 -25.52 -1.71
C THR A 366 5.94 -26.88 -1.99
N GLY A 367 5.72 -27.67 -0.94
CA GLY A 367 5.09 -29.00 -1.01
C GLY A 367 6.04 -30.19 -0.80
N ILE A 368 7.34 -29.94 -0.61
CA ILE A 368 8.33 -30.97 -0.28
C ILE A 368 8.33 -31.21 1.24
N THR A 369 8.42 -32.46 1.68
CA THR A 369 8.45 -32.87 3.11
C THR A 369 9.84 -32.80 3.75
N GLU A 370 10.88 -32.55 2.95
CA GLU A 370 12.27 -32.42 3.38
C GLU A 370 12.55 -31.04 3.99
N ARG A 371 13.71 -30.91 4.64
CA ARG A 371 14.13 -29.65 5.26
C ARG A 371 14.37 -28.61 4.17
N ARG A 372 13.63 -27.50 4.25
CA ARG A 372 13.78 -26.34 3.38
C ARG A 372 15.20 -25.77 3.45
N THR A 373 15.78 -25.46 2.29
CA THR A 373 17.09 -24.80 2.18
C THR A 373 16.98 -23.30 2.43
N VAL A 374 15.83 -22.70 2.08
CA VAL A 374 15.57 -21.27 2.26
C VAL A 374 14.37 -21.06 3.17
N THR A 375 14.53 -20.19 4.16
CA THR A 375 13.46 -19.86 5.11
C THR A 375 12.67 -18.62 4.67
N SER A 376 11.44 -18.45 5.16
CA SER A 376 10.61 -17.27 4.87
C SER A 376 11.27 -15.96 5.34
N GLU A 377 12.10 -16.03 6.39
CA GLU A 377 12.88 -14.93 6.94
C GLU A 377 13.95 -14.46 5.96
N GLN A 378 14.63 -15.39 5.27
CA GLN A 378 15.65 -15.04 4.27
C GLN A 378 15.02 -14.35 3.05
N VAL A 379 13.83 -14.81 2.62
CA VAL A 379 13.08 -14.14 1.55
C VAL A 379 12.60 -12.75 2.01
N PHE A 380 12.12 -12.63 3.25
CA PHE A 380 11.74 -11.33 3.81
C PHE A 380 12.91 -10.34 3.83
N LYS A 381 14.08 -10.77 4.32
CA LYS A 381 15.28 -9.92 4.39
C LYS A 381 15.72 -9.47 3.00
N SER A 382 15.87 -10.39 2.06
CA SER A 382 16.30 -10.05 0.69
C SER A 382 15.27 -9.17 -0.04
N ALA A 383 13.97 -9.37 0.20
CA ALA A 383 12.92 -8.49 -0.31
C ALA A 383 13.01 -7.08 0.28
N ARG A 384 13.21 -6.97 1.61
CA ARG A 384 13.36 -5.69 2.30
C ARG A 384 14.61 -4.95 1.83
N ASP A 385 15.76 -5.62 1.77
CA ASP A 385 17.03 -5.02 1.33
C ASP A 385 16.89 -4.44 -0.09
N LEU A 386 16.28 -5.20 -1.01
CA LEU A 386 16.00 -4.73 -2.36
C LEU A 386 15.00 -3.56 -2.39
N ALA A 387 13.93 -3.61 -1.60
CA ALA A 387 12.92 -2.55 -1.56
C ALA A 387 13.47 -1.24 -0.96
N VAL A 388 14.33 -1.32 0.04
CA VAL A 388 15.06 -0.17 0.61
C VAL A 388 15.96 0.47 -0.43
N ASN A 389 16.76 -0.33 -1.14
CA ASN A 389 17.61 0.14 -2.22
C ASN A 389 16.80 0.82 -3.36
N LEU A 390 15.69 0.20 -3.78
CA LEU A 390 14.80 0.79 -4.79
C LEU A 390 14.13 2.09 -4.30
N SER A 391 13.75 2.17 -3.02
CA SER A 391 13.22 3.39 -2.42
C SER A 391 14.25 4.52 -2.46
N LEU A 392 15.51 4.21 -2.10
CA LEU A 392 16.64 5.14 -2.11
C LEU A 392 17.03 5.60 -3.51
N HIS A 393 16.80 4.80 -4.56
CA HIS A 393 17.17 5.18 -5.93
C HIS A 393 15.98 5.60 -6.81
N GLY A 394 14.76 5.58 -6.25
CA GLY A 394 13.50 5.88 -6.92
C GLY A 394 12.88 7.24 -6.58
N PHE A 395 13.60 8.11 -5.89
CA PHE A 395 13.12 9.45 -5.52
C PHE A 395 13.34 10.50 -6.63
N GLY A 396 12.71 11.67 -6.47
CA GLY A 396 12.96 12.84 -7.31
C GLY A 396 12.59 12.64 -8.78
N LEU A 397 13.56 12.78 -9.68
CA LEU A 397 13.37 12.72 -11.13
C LEU A 397 12.73 11.41 -11.61
N ALA A 398 12.93 10.30 -10.89
CA ALA A 398 12.42 8.98 -11.29
C ALA A 398 10.89 8.94 -11.46
N HIS A 399 10.13 9.69 -10.64
CA HIS A 399 8.67 9.77 -10.74
C HIS A 399 8.18 10.44 -12.02
N PHE A 400 8.72 11.62 -12.31
CA PHE A 400 8.36 12.38 -13.51
C PHE A 400 8.83 11.64 -14.77
N ALA A 401 10.05 11.11 -14.73
CA ALA A 401 10.59 10.32 -15.81
C ALA A 401 9.78 9.04 -16.04
N ALA A 402 9.30 8.36 -15.00
CA ALA A 402 8.43 7.20 -15.17
C ALA A 402 7.17 7.55 -15.97
N ILE A 403 6.45 8.61 -15.61
CA ILE A 403 5.24 9.05 -16.34
C ILE A 403 5.57 9.37 -17.81
N GLU A 404 6.63 10.16 -18.04
CA GLU A 404 7.04 10.54 -19.40
C GLU A 404 7.48 9.33 -20.24
N LEU A 405 8.22 8.40 -19.63
CA LEU A 405 8.61 7.13 -20.27
C LEU A 405 7.39 6.28 -20.59
N GLN A 406 6.35 6.27 -19.75
CA GLN A 406 5.09 5.55 -20.03
C GLN A 406 4.45 6.05 -21.33
N ASP A 407 4.28 7.37 -21.42
CA ASP A 407 3.65 8.03 -22.56
C ASP A 407 4.49 7.83 -23.82
N MET A 408 5.81 7.96 -23.71
CA MET A 408 6.72 7.70 -24.81
C MET A 408 6.63 6.26 -25.30
N ILE A 409 6.71 5.26 -24.40
CA ILE A 409 6.65 3.83 -24.77
C ILE A 409 5.32 3.51 -25.45
N ASN A 410 4.20 4.00 -24.92
CA ASN A 410 2.88 3.78 -25.49
C ASN A 410 2.74 4.44 -26.87
N SER A 411 3.22 5.68 -27.01
CA SER A 411 3.21 6.42 -28.27
C SER A 411 4.07 5.75 -29.34
N VAL A 412 5.30 5.33 -28.99
CA VAL A 412 6.21 4.61 -29.90
C VAL A 412 5.60 3.26 -30.30
N LYS A 413 5.10 2.48 -29.34
CA LYS A 413 4.46 1.19 -29.62
C LYS A 413 3.27 1.35 -30.55
N LYS A 414 2.40 2.34 -30.30
CA LYS A 414 1.24 2.64 -31.14
C LYS A 414 1.67 3.02 -32.55
N THR A 415 2.67 3.90 -32.68
CA THR A 415 3.17 4.36 -33.97
C THR A 415 3.76 3.20 -34.76
N LEU A 416 4.72 2.48 -34.19
CA LEU A 416 5.38 1.34 -34.86
C LEU A 416 4.43 0.17 -35.18
N SER A 417 3.30 0.06 -34.47
CA SER A 417 2.27 -0.94 -34.76
C SER A 417 1.31 -0.53 -35.90
N ALA A 418 1.50 0.65 -36.50
CA ALA A 418 0.66 1.09 -37.62
C ALA A 418 0.80 0.13 -38.81
N PRO A 419 -0.31 -0.33 -39.41
CA PRO A 419 -0.28 -1.30 -40.51
C PRO A 419 0.58 -0.87 -41.70
N ASP A 420 0.59 0.43 -42.01
CA ASP A 420 1.39 0.99 -43.11
C ASP A 420 2.90 0.84 -42.84
N ILE A 421 3.34 1.05 -41.60
CA ILE A 421 4.74 0.86 -41.19
C ILE A 421 5.09 -0.62 -41.25
N LEU A 422 4.27 -1.48 -40.63
CA LEU A 422 4.51 -2.93 -40.62
C LEU A 422 4.58 -3.50 -42.05
N SER A 423 3.68 -3.07 -42.94
CA SER A 423 3.67 -3.47 -44.34
C SER A 423 4.90 -2.98 -45.09
N ALA A 424 5.36 -1.74 -44.84
CA ALA A 424 6.52 -1.18 -45.53
C ALA A 424 7.83 -1.92 -45.18
N TYR A 425 7.94 -2.42 -43.95
CA TYR A 425 9.07 -3.27 -43.54
C TYR A 425 8.81 -4.76 -43.72
N GLY A 426 7.61 -5.18 -44.18
CA GLY A 426 7.24 -6.57 -44.39
C GLY A 426 7.16 -7.41 -43.11
N THR A 427 6.76 -6.81 -41.99
CA THR A 427 6.64 -7.44 -40.67
C THR A 427 5.17 -7.59 -40.28
N ARG A 428 4.85 -8.54 -39.37
CA ARG A 428 3.47 -8.77 -38.92
C ARG A 428 3.15 -8.11 -37.59
N ASP A 429 4.18 -7.84 -36.79
CA ASP A 429 4.05 -7.22 -35.48
C ASP A 429 5.24 -6.29 -35.20
N VAL A 430 5.06 -5.44 -34.19
CA VAL A 430 6.05 -4.43 -33.77
C VAL A 430 7.36 -5.06 -33.31
N TRP A 431 7.35 -6.25 -32.71
CA TRP A 431 8.55 -6.89 -32.21
C TRP A 431 9.38 -7.47 -33.36
N GLN A 432 8.72 -8.07 -34.36
CA GLN A 432 9.37 -8.45 -35.62
C GLN A 432 9.97 -7.24 -36.34
N LEU A 433 9.29 -6.08 -36.31
CA LEU A 433 9.83 -4.84 -36.86
C LEU A 433 11.11 -4.43 -36.14
N VAL A 434 11.09 -4.43 -34.80
CA VAL A 434 12.24 -4.08 -33.97
C VAL A 434 13.43 -5.00 -34.23
N GLU A 435 13.21 -6.31 -34.26
CA GLU A 435 14.26 -7.29 -34.58
C GLU A 435 14.83 -7.08 -35.99
N ARG A 436 13.97 -6.82 -36.99
CA ARG A 436 14.38 -6.60 -38.38
C ARG A 436 15.20 -5.32 -38.54
N VAL A 437 14.70 -4.19 -38.05
CA VAL A 437 15.39 -2.90 -38.14
C VAL A 437 16.70 -2.93 -37.35
N SER A 438 16.70 -3.57 -36.17
CA SER A 438 17.91 -3.76 -35.39
C SER A 438 18.99 -4.53 -36.16
N ASN A 439 18.61 -5.66 -36.78
CA ASN A 439 19.54 -6.49 -37.52
C ASN A 439 20.10 -5.80 -38.77
N MET A 440 19.24 -5.06 -39.49
CA MET A 440 19.62 -4.40 -40.74
C MET A 440 20.40 -3.11 -40.56
N TYR A 441 20.10 -2.33 -39.52
CA TYR A 441 20.56 -0.93 -39.41
C TYR A 441 21.28 -0.58 -38.10
N LEU A 442 21.09 -1.35 -37.03
CA LEU A 442 21.58 -0.98 -35.69
C LEU A 442 22.67 -1.93 -35.17
N GLY A 443 23.42 -2.56 -36.06
CA GLY A 443 24.61 -3.34 -35.70
C GLY A 443 24.33 -4.72 -35.10
N GLY A 444 23.20 -5.36 -35.43
CA GLY A 444 22.99 -6.79 -35.19
C GLY A 444 21.67 -7.14 -34.50
N ALA A 445 21.33 -8.44 -34.57
CA ALA A 445 20.11 -8.98 -33.98
C ALA A 445 20.13 -8.90 -32.44
N VAL A 446 18.97 -8.62 -31.85
CA VAL A 446 18.76 -8.61 -30.41
C VAL A 446 17.88 -9.79 -30.02
N ASN A 447 18.12 -10.39 -28.86
CA ASN A 447 17.26 -11.44 -28.32
C ASN A 447 15.95 -10.83 -27.78
N GLY A 448 14.98 -10.66 -28.68
CA GLY A 448 13.71 -9.99 -28.38
C GLY A 448 12.83 -10.74 -27.39
N VAL A 449 12.88 -12.08 -27.36
CA VAL A 449 12.13 -12.87 -26.37
C VAL A 449 12.70 -12.67 -24.97
N ARG A 450 14.03 -12.71 -24.83
CA ARG A 450 14.71 -12.48 -23.55
C ARG A 450 14.38 -11.11 -22.98
N GLN A 451 14.61 -10.04 -23.74
CA GLN A 451 14.44 -8.68 -23.23
C GLN A 451 12.98 -8.35 -22.88
N ARG A 452 12.00 -8.82 -23.67
CA ARG A 452 10.58 -8.62 -23.35
C ARG A 452 10.14 -9.38 -22.09
N THR A 453 10.65 -10.60 -21.91
CA THR A 453 10.36 -11.40 -20.72
C THR A 453 11.00 -10.76 -19.49
N MET A 454 12.25 -10.31 -19.60
CA MET A 454 12.92 -9.56 -18.52
C MET A 454 12.15 -8.29 -18.19
N ALA A 455 11.78 -7.48 -19.18
CA ALA A 455 11.00 -6.25 -18.98
C ALA A 455 9.71 -6.51 -18.21
N THR A 456 8.90 -7.46 -18.68
CA THR A 456 7.58 -7.75 -18.11
C THR A 456 7.70 -8.38 -16.73
N SER A 457 8.51 -9.43 -16.58
CA SER A 457 8.64 -10.11 -15.28
C SER A 457 9.34 -9.23 -14.26
N GLY A 458 10.41 -8.53 -14.64
CA GLY A 458 11.15 -7.67 -13.73
C GLY A 458 10.33 -6.48 -13.23
N ALA A 459 9.57 -5.82 -14.11
CA ALA A 459 8.67 -4.75 -13.71
C ALA A 459 7.58 -5.24 -12.74
N ASN A 460 6.97 -6.40 -13.00
CA ASN A 460 5.95 -6.97 -12.11
C ASN A 460 6.51 -7.39 -10.75
N ILE A 461 7.76 -7.87 -10.71
CA ILE A 461 8.45 -8.18 -9.44
C ILE A 461 8.68 -6.90 -8.62
N ILE A 462 9.16 -5.82 -9.26
CA ILE A 462 9.35 -4.52 -8.59
C ILE A 462 8.00 -3.96 -8.11
N GLN A 463 6.95 -4.06 -8.92
CA GLN A 463 5.59 -3.67 -8.54
C GLN A 463 5.10 -4.46 -7.33
N TRP A 464 5.35 -5.77 -7.29
CA TRP A 464 5.00 -6.61 -6.15
C TRP A 464 5.71 -6.17 -4.87
N LEU A 465 6.99 -5.78 -4.94
CA LEU A 465 7.72 -5.22 -3.79
C LEU A 465 7.11 -3.91 -3.30
N ALA A 466 6.68 -3.04 -4.22
CA ALA A 466 5.98 -1.80 -3.88
C ALA A 466 4.64 -2.08 -3.17
N ASP A 467 3.86 -3.04 -3.68
CA ASP A 467 2.55 -3.36 -3.11
C ASP A 467 2.66 -4.09 -1.75
N LYS A 468 3.76 -4.80 -1.51
CA LYS A 468 4.06 -5.45 -0.21
C LYS A 468 4.88 -4.58 0.73
N SER A 469 5.22 -3.33 0.36
CA SER A 469 6.04 -2.45 1.20
C SER A 469 5.52 -2.28 2.64
N PRO A 470 4.20 -2.19 2.93
CA PRO A 470 3.72 -2.06 4.31
C PRO A 470 4.05 -3.29 5.16
N ASN A 471 4.17 -4.46 4.53
CA ASN A 471 4.54 -5.70 5.22
C ASN A 471 6.05 -5.80 5.42
N LEU A 472 6.85 -5.09 4.62
CA LEU A 472 8.32 -5.12 4.67
C LEU A 472 8.91 -4.15 5.69
N VAL A 473 8.13 -3.20 6.23
CA VAL A 473 8.61 -2.13 7.13
C VAL A 473 8.58 -2.51 8.62
N GLY A 474 7.73 -3.46 9.07
CA GLY A 474 7.54 -3.78 10.49
C GLY A 474 8.20 -5.06 11.04
N THR A 475 8.05 -5.29 12.35
CA THR A 475 8.42 -6.53 13.06
C THR A 475 7.80 -7.73 12.35
N TYR A 476 8.64 -8.74 12.11
CA TYR A 476 8.37 -9.96 11.35
C TYR A 476 6.87 -10.31 11.22
N ARG A 477 6.31 -10.07 10.03
CA ARG A 477 5.07 -10.74 9.58
C ARG A 477 5.46 -11.73 8.50
N SER A 478 4.92 -12.96 8.56
CA SER A 478 5.17 -13.97 7.54
C SER A 478 4.84 -13.40 6.15
N LEU A 479 5.86 -13.12 5.34
CA LEU A 479 5.65 -12.65 3.97
C LEU A 479 5.02 -13.80 3.18
N GLN A 480 3.72 -13.69 2.89
CA GLN A 480 3.07 -14.60 1.97
C GLN A 480 3.54 -14.26 0.56
N VAL A 481 4.47 -15.07 0.05
CA VAL A 481 4.95 -15.00 -1.32
C VAL A 481 3.88 -15.60 -2.22
N ASP A 482 3.25 -14.76 -3.03
CA ASP A 482 2.18 -15.17 -3.92
C ASP A 482 2.72 -16.06 -5.06
N THR A 483 1.93 -17.02 -5.54
CA THR A 483 2.33 -17.89 -6.66
C THR A 483 2.65 -17.09 -7.94
N LEU A 484 2.07 -15.90 -8.07
CA LEU A 484 2.29 -14.99 -9.18
C LEU A 484 3.73 -14.44 -9.20
N VAL A 485 4.29 -14.01 -8.06
CA VAL A 485 5.66 -13.50 -8.03
C VAL A 485 6.67 -14.62 -8.31
N ILE A 486 6.44 -15.82 -7.75
CA ILE A 486 7.25 -17.02 -8.06
C ILE A 486 7.27 -17.25 -9.58
N SER A 487 6.11 -17.21 -10.24
CA SER A 487 6.02 -17.41 -11.69
C SER A 487 6.82 -16.36 -12.49
N HIS A 488 6.85 -15.11 -12.05
CA HIS A 488 7.63 -14.06 -12.71
C HIS A 488 9.13 -14.24 -12.48
N VAL A 489 9.53 -14.62 -11.27
CA VAL A 489 10.93 -14.93 -10.93
C VAL A 489 11.45 -16.08 -11.79
N GLU A 490 10.71 -17.19 -11.87
CA GLU A 490 11.10 -18.35 -12.69
C GLU A 490 11.23 -17.99 -14.17
N ARG A 491 10.27 -17.21 -14.71
CA ARG A 491 10.35 -16.73 -16.11
C ARG A 491 11.56 -15.84 -16.34
N TRP A 492 11.91 -15.00 -15.36
CA TRP A 492 13.06 -14.10 -15.47
C TRP A 492 14.38 -14.89 -15.46
N LEU A 493 14.54 -15.82 -14.50
CA LEU A 493 15.74 -16.67 -14.39
C LEU A 493 15.93 -17.57 -15.63
N ALA A 494 14.83 -18.12 -16.15
CA ALA A 494 14.86 -18.98 -17.34
C ALA A 494 15.42 -18.26 -18.58
N VAL A 495 15.13 -16.96 -18.76
CA VAL A 495 15.61 -16.22 -19.94
C VAL A 495 16.99 -15.61 -19.77
N THR A 496 17.49 -15.48 -18.53
CA THR A 496 18.86 -15.00 -18.27
C THR A 496 19.88 -16.13 -18.30
N GLY A 497 19.45 -17.39 -18.27
CA GLY A 497 20.35 -18.55 -18.27
C GLY A 497 21.17 -18.67 -16.99
N THR A 498 20.66 -18.13 -15.88
CA THR A 498 21.32 -18.22 -14.57
C THR A 498 21.35 -19.70 -14.16
N PRO A 499 22.53 -20.34 -14.04
CA PRO A 499 22.59 -21.75 -13.67
C PRO A 499 22.16 -21.93 -12.21
N ASP A 500 21.55 -23.08 -11.88
CA ASP A 500 21.07 -23.39 -10.53
C ASP A 500 22.18 -23.28 -9.46
N SER A 501 23.42 -23.57 -9.83
CA SER A 501 24.59 -23.43 -8.95
C SER A 501 25.01 -21.98 -8.65
N ALA A 502 24.53 -21.02 -9.44
CA ALA A 502 24.65 -19.59 -9.12
C ALA A 502 23.52 -19.18 -8.17
N VAL A 503 22.29 -19.65 -8.43
CA VAL A 503 21.12 -19.43 -7.57
C VAL A 503 21.40 -19.88 -6.14
N GLU A 504 21.97 -21.08 -5.95
CA GLU A 504 22.35 -21.61 -4.63
C GLU A 504 23.40 -20.74 -3.91
N ARG A 505 24.41 -20.23 -4.62
CA ARG A 505 25.46 -19.38 -4.03
C ARG A 505 24.95 -18.02 -3.55
N TYR A 506 23.93 -17.47 -4.21
CA TYR A 506 23.36 -16.17 -3.84
C TYR A 506 22.27 -16.26 -2.75
N GLN A 507 21.95 -17.46 -2.25
CA GLN A 507 21.00 -17.65 -1.15
C GLN A 507 21.61 -17.37 0.23
N GLU A 508 22.95 -17.31 0.34
CA GLU A 508 23.61 -17.07 1.62
C GLU A 508 23.35 -15.63 2.13
N PRO A 509 22.93 -15.45 3.40
CA PRO A 509 22.64 -14.15 3.95
C PRO A 509 23.93 -13.34 4.15
N VAL A 510 24.05 -12.23 3.43
CA VAL A 510 25.14 -11.25 3.60
C VAL A 510 24.67 -10.10 4.50
N ALA A 511 25.58 -9.54 5.29
CA ALA A 511 25.32 -8.32 6.04
C ALA A 511 25.44 -7.11 5.10
N VAL A 512 24.30 -6.51 4.74
CA VAL A 512 24.26 -5.22 4.03
C VAL A 512 24.45 -4.12 5.07
N GLN A 513 25.31 -3.13 4.79
CA GLN A 513 25.42 -1.95 5.66
C GLN A 513 24.07 -1.21 5.65
N THR A 514 23.56 -0.82 6.82
CA THR A 514 22.30 -0.09 6.95
C THR A 514 22.34 1.20 6.14
N GLN A 515 21.53 1.28 5.08
CA GLN A 515 21.39 2.46 4.24
C GLN A 515 20.15 3.26 4.65
N ARG A 516 20.32 4.57 4.82
CA ARG A 516 19.19 5.51 4.97
C ARG A 516 18.48 5.63 3.63
N THR A 517 17.15 5.62 3.65
CA THR A 517 16.31 5.75 2.43
C THR A 517 16.20 7.21 1.94
N ILE A 518 16.61 8.16 2.78
CA ILE A 518 16.73 9.57 2.45
C ILE A 518 18.19 9.86 2.11
N PRO A 519 18.49 10.46 0.95
CA PRO A 519 19.85 10.87 0.60
C PRO A 519 20.40 11.85 1.63
N ASP A 520 21.64 11.64 2.10
CA ASP A 520 22.36 12.66 2.84
C ASP A 520 22.53 13.88 1.93
N PHE A 521 21.98 15.02 2.36
CA PHE A 521 22.30 16.31 1.75
C PHE A 521 23.74 16.66 2.10
N ALA A 522 24.69 16.14 1.32
CA ALA A 522 26.06 16.63 1.34
C ALA A 522 26.05 18.08 0.89
N LEU A 523 26.09 19.01 1.86
CA LEU A 523 26.43 20.40 1.60
C LEU A 523 27.77 20.41 0.84
N PRO A 524 27.89 21.15 -0.28
CA PRO A 524 29.12 21.16 -1.05
C PRO A 524 30.25 21.75 -0.19
N GLY A 525 31.24 20.92 0.11
CA GLY A 525 32.52 21.33 0.70
C GLY A 525 32.54 21.37 2.23
N GLY A 526 33.54 20.69 2.81
CA GLY A 526 33.90 20.70 4.23
C GLY A 526 34.39 22.06 4.75
N ALA A 527 33.61 23.14 4.56
CA ALA A 527 33.85 24.45 5.15
C ALA A 527 32.97 24.69 6.40
N ALA A 528 31.85 23.96 6.55
CA ALA A 528 30.93 24.17 7.67
C ALA A 528 31.46 23.60 9.00
N SER A 529 32.21 22.49 8.98
CA SER A 529 32.77 21.90 10.21
C SER A 529 33.87 22.76 10.83
N ASP A 530 34.72 23.38 10.00
CA ASP A 530 35.81 24.22 10.47
C ASP A 530 35.34 25.61 10.89
N ALA A 531 34.33 26.18 10.23
CA ALA A 531 33.72 27.44 10.67
C ALA A 531 33.02 27.31 12.03
N VAL A 532 32.36 26.17 12.30
CA VAL A 532 31.72 25.88 13.60
C VAL A 532 32.78 25.58 14.68
N ARG A 533 33.86 24.86 14.32
CA ARG A 533 34.97 24.56 15.25
C ARG A 533 35.78 25.82 15.59
N ASP A 534 35.99 26.73 14.63
CA ASP A 534 36.68 28.02 14.82
C ASP A 534 35.80 29.05 15.54
N ALA A 535 34.47 28.97 15.37
CA ALA A 535 33.51 29.75 16.17
C ALA A 535 33.43 29.26 17.63
N MET A 536 33.56 27.95 17.87
CA MET A 536 33.60 27.38 19.22
C MET A 536 34.92 27.67 19.95
N ALA A 537 36.05 27.79 19.23
CA ALA A 537 37.35 28.17 19.81
C ALA A 537 37.45 29.65 20.23
N LYS A 538 36.53 30.50 19.77
CA LYS A 538 36.47 31.94 20.09
C LYS A 538 35.54 32.28 21.26
N ILE A 539 34.94 31.28 21.92
CA ILE A 539 34.13 31.48 23.13
C ILE A 539 35.08 31.58 24.34
N PRO A 540 35.21 32.74 25.01
CA PRO A 540 36.07 32.86 26.18
C PRO A 540 35.43 32.08 27.34
N GLY A 541 36.08 31.00 27.78
CA GLY A 541 35.71 30.32 29.03
C GLY A 541 35.66 28.78 29.00
N ILE A 542 35.84 28.12 27.85
CA ILE A 542 35.85 26.65 27.79
C ILE A 542 37.26 26.17 27.47
N ASN A 543 38.00 25.83 28.52
CA ASN A 543 39.36 25.28 28.43
C ASN A 543 39.26 23.75 28.32
N LEU A 544 39.31 23.20 27.10
CA LEU A 544 39.47 21.76 26.88
C LEU A 544 40.96 21.43 26.74
N ASN A 545 41.69 21.54 27.85
CA ASN A 545 43.01 20.92 27.98
C ASN A 545 42.90 19.79 28.99
N GLY A 546 43.00 18.56 28.48
CA GLY A 546 43.07 17.33 29.25
C GLY A 546 43.75 16.25 28.42
N SER A 547 45.02 16.45 28.10
CA SER A 547 45.92 15.43 27.56
C SER A 547 46.51 14.57 28.69
N GLN A 548 46.71 13.28 28.40
CA GLN A 548 47.59 12.30 29.07
C GLN A 548 47.03 11.54 30.29
N ASN A 549 46.54 10.32 30.06
CA ASN A 549 47.30 9.07 30.27
C ASN A 549 46.64 7.90 29.54
#